data_AF-A0A8T5T7G2-F1
#
_entry.id   AF-A0A8T5T7G2-F1
#
_cell.length_a   1.000
_cell.length_b   1.000
_cell.length_c   1.000
_cell.angle_alpha   90.00
_cell.angle_beta   90.00
_cell.angle_gamma   90.00
#
_symmetry.space_group_name_H-M   'P 1'
#
loop_
_entity.id
_entity.type
_entity.pdbx_description
1 polymer ?
#
loop_
_entity_poly.entity_id
_entity_poly.type
_entity_poly.pdbx_seq_one_letter_code
_entity_poly.pdbx_strand_id
1 'polypeptide(L)'
;MGTSLYRVKINKIERDTASCRIYIINPDAGDIHITKTFALSLIIECWDKLLNGYFFPGESILPISEEEAKNLATNTPIFQIFKELRKSAYGYEKEITKEEYDESLANHEYGRPYKYKGISVVGFDTKMDGEIERYYALMLEDDGKHKIEAERYIEYVKLENKENYEWLITNYNESEEKIKHYESLDTTPQGDLVFKVTNLELLSILVPNAEWETYNYW
;
A
#
# COMPACT_ATOMS: atom_id res chain seq x y z
N MET A 1 -10.11 -5.05 -11.86
CA MET A 1 -10.15 -3.89 -10.95
C MET A 1 -10.15 -4.45 -9.55
N GLY A 2 -9.11 -4.17 -8.76
CA GLY A 2 -9.03 -4.66 -7.38
C GLY A 2 -10.04 -3.91 -6.51
N THR A 3 -10.61 -4.59 -5.52
CA THR A 3 -11.49 -3.96 -4.53
C THR A 3 -10.65 -3.17 -3.55
N SER A 4 -10.94 -1.88 -3.37
CA SER A 4 -10.26 -1.02 -2.39
C SER A 4 -10.51 -1.54 -0.98
N LEU A 5 -9.46 -1.73 -0.18
CA LEU A 5 -9.55 -2.25 1.17
C LEU A 5 -9.79 -1.14 2.19
N TYR A 6 -8.91 -0.14 2.19
CA TYR A 6 -8.96 0.99 3.10
C TYR A 6 -8.66 2.30 2.38
N ARG A 7 -9.22 3.40 2.89
CA ARG A 7 -8.88 4.76 2.51
C ARG A 7 -8.03 5.37 3.61
N VAL A 8 -6.99 6.09 3.24
CA VAL A 8 -6.11 6.79 4.18
C VAL A 8 -6.14 8.27 3.88
N LYS A 9 -6.24 9.09 4.93
CA LYS A 9 -6.15 10.55 4.88
C LYS A 9 -5.02 11.04 5.77
N ILE A 10 -4.11 11.88 5.26
CA ILE A 10 -3.12 12.53 6.14
C ILE A 10 -3.80 13.68 6.88
N ASN A 11 -3.95 13.56 8.20
CA ASN A 11 -4.55 14.60 9.01
C ASN A 11 -3.56 15.72 9.32
N LYS A 12 -2.36 15.34 9.76
CA LYS A 12 -1.40 16.30 10.34
C LYS A 12 0.02 15.74 10.35
N ILE A 13 0.99 16.64 10.23
CA ILE A 13 2.41 16.36 10.41
C ILE A 13 2.95 17.40 11.41
N GLU A 14 3.55 16.93 12.51
CA GLU A 14 4.18 17.76 13.53
C GLU A 14 5.57 17.24 13.85
N ARG A 15 6.61 17.98 13.44
CA ARG A 15 8.00 17.60 13.64
C ARG A 15 8.30 16.20 13.08
N ASP A 16 8.51 15.22 13.96
CA ASP A 16 8.85 13.83 13.68
C ASP A 16 7.64 12.89 13.73
N THR A 17 6.44 13.43 13.91
CA THR A 17 5.21 12.68 14.08
C THR A 17 4.23 13.00 12.97
N ALA A 18 3.61 11.97 12.40
CA ALA A 18 2.48 12.12 11.49
C ALA A 18 1.25 11.39 12.03
N SER A 19 0.08 11.95 11.71
CA SER A 19 -1.22 11.35 11.98
C SER A 19 -1.99 11.21 10.67
N CYS A 20 -2.51 10.02 10.43
CA CYS A 20 -3.43 9.74 9.34
C CYS A 20 -4.69 9.05 9.83
N ARG A 21 -5.83 9.35 9.20
CA ARG A 21 -7.09 8.66 9.45
C ARG A 21 -7.23 7.49 8.51
N ILE A 22 -7.61 6.33 9.06
CA ILE A 22 -7.86 5.12 8.29
C ILE A 22 -9.37 4.87 8.26
N TYR A 23 -9.90 4.66 7.07
CA TYR A 23 -11.27 4.25 6.83
C TYR A 23 -11.27 2.86 6.20
N ILE A 24 -12.09 1.96 6.69
CA ILE A 24 -12.31 0.66 6.05
C ILE A 24 -13.39 0.84 4.98
N ILE A 25 -13.05 0.45 3.76
CA ILE A 25 -13.96 0.49 2.61
C ILE A 25 -14.53 -0.90 2.35
N ASN A 26 -13.68 -1.94 2.42
CA ASN A 26 -14.11 -3.33 2.23
C ASN A 26 -13.95 -4.14 3.53
N PRO A 27 -15.01 -4.83 4.01
CA PRO A 27 -14.90 -5.77 5.13
C PRO A 27 -13.85 -6.89 4.93
N ASP A 28 -13.56 -7.27 3.68
CA ASP A 28 -12.50 -8.25 3.35
C ASP A 28 -11.08 -7.78 3.71
N ALA A 29 -10.90 -6.50 4.09
CA ALA A 29 -9.64 -5.98 4.58
C ALA A 29 -9.17 -6.69 5.86
N GLY A 30 -10.08 -7.32 6.61
CA GLY A 30 -9.78 -8.00 7.86
C GLY A 30 -9.27 -7.08 8.96
N ASP A 31 -8.57 -7.65 9.94
CA ASP A 31 -7.98 -6.90 11.04
C ASP A 31 -6.71 -6.15 10.59
N ILE A 32 -6.76 -4.82 10.61
CA ILE A 32 -5.56 -4.02 10.32
C ILE A 32 -4.61 -4.10 11.52
N HIS A 33 -3.51 -4.83 11.35
CA HIS A 33 -2.47 -4.93 12.35
C HIS A 33 -1.61 -3.67 12.39
N ILE A 34 -1.92 -2.80 13.35
CA ILE A 34 -1.22 -1.52 13.58
C ILE A 34 0.21 -1.78 14.09
N THR A 35 1.15 -1.84 13.16
CA THR A 35 2.57 -2.15 13.40
C THR A 35 3.49 -1.12 12.75
N LYS A 36 4.78 -1.14 13.10
CA LYS A 36 5.81 -0.33 12.43
C LYS A 36 5.86 -0.60 10.93
N THR A 37 5.78 -1.87 10.55
CA THR A 37 5.77 -2.31 9.16
C THR A 37 4.56 -1.75 8.41
N PHE A 38 3.39 -1.75 9.04
CA PHE A 38 2.19 -1.14 8.47
C PHE A 38 2.35 0.37 8.25
N ALA A 39 2.84 1.11 9.24
CA ALA A 39 3.09 2.54 9.09
C ALA A 39 4.11 2.83 7.97
N LEU A 40 5.19 2.06 7.87
CA LEU A 40 6.16 2.20 6.79
C LEU A 40 5.53 1.91 5.42
N SER A 41 4.71 0.86 5.30
CA SER A 41 3.98 0.55 4.07
C SER A 41 3.07 1.71 3.63
N LEU A 42 2.33 2.36 4.55
CA LEU A 42 1.51 3.52 4.20
C LEU A 42 2.31 4.69 3.64
N ILE A 43 3.51 4.96 4.19
CA ILE A 43 4.40 6.01 3.67
C ILE A 43 4.86 5.66 2.25
N ILE A 44 5.22 4.39 2.02
CA ILE A 44 5.65 3.91 0.69
C ILE A 44 4.50 4.00 -0.32
N GLU A 45 3.28 3.64 0.06
CA GLU A 45 2.11 3.78 -0.81
C GLU A 45 1.82 5.23 -1.14
N CYS A 46 1.86 6.13 -0.14
CA CYS A 46 1.70 7.56 -0.37
C CYS A 46 2.70 8.06 -1.41
N TRP A 47 3.98 7.69 -1.27
CA TRP A 47 5.00 8.01 -2.26
C TRP A 47 4.70 7.42 -3.66
N ASP A 48 4.27 6.16 -3.75
CA ASP A 48 3.92 5.53 -5.03
C ASP A 48 2.72 6.23 -5.69
N LYS A 49 1.72 6.64 -4.91
CA LYS A 49 0.57 7.40 -5.41
C LYS A 49 0.98 8.79 -5.91
N LEU A 50 2.03 9.41 -5.33
CA LEU A 50 2.49 10.75 -5.73
C LEU A 50 3.15 10.69 -7.11
N LEU A 51 3.93 9.63 -7.35
CA LEU A 51 4.55 9.39 -8.65
C LEU A 51 3.52 9.23 -9.77
N ASN A 52 2.39 8.62 -9.44
CA ASN A 52 1.40 8.23 -10.44
C ASN A 52 0.18 9.17 -10.49
N GLY A 53 0.13 10.22 -9.66
CA GLY A 53 -0.98 11.18 -9.64
C GLY A 53 -2.30 10.59 -9.11
N TYR A 54 -2.26 9.49 -8.36
CA TYR A 54 -3.45 8.77 -7.88
C TYR A 54 -3.90 9.23 -6.50
N PHE A 55 -3.94 10.54 -6.29
CA PHE A 55 -4.56 11.14 -5.12
C PHE A 55 -5.92 11.70 -5.47
N PHE A 56 -6.87 11.48 -4.57
CA PHE A 56 -8.17 12.12 -4.67
C PHE A 56 -8.20 13.28 -3.68
N PRO A 57 -8.68 14.45 -4.09
CA PRO A 57 -9.15 15.42 -3.13
C PRO A 57 -10.30 14.76 -2.36
N GLY A 58 -10.26 14.75 -1.03
CA GLY A 58 -11.45 14.43 -0.24
C GLY A 58 -12.53 15.51 -0.43
N GLU A 59 -13.09 16.05 0.66
CA GLU A 59 -13.97 17.24 0.59
C GLU A 59 -13.24 18.52 0.11
N SER A 60 -11.92 18.46 -0.13
CA SER A 60 -11.08 19.61 -0.47
C SER A 60 -10.11 19.26 -1.59
N ILE A 61 -9.92 20.20 -2.53
CA ILE A 61 -8.86 20.16 -3.55
C ILE A 61 -7.52 19.86 -2.86
N LEU A 62 -6.71 18.96 -3.45
CA LEU A 62 -5.36 18.71 -2.96
C LEU A 62 -4.61 20.03 -2.85
N PRO A 63 -3.82 20.26 -1.78
CA PRO A 63 -3.12 21.52 -1.60
C PRO A 63 -1.99 21.74 -2.61
N ILE A 64 -1.69 20.72 -3.43
CA ILE A 64 -0.65 20.72 -4.47
C ILE A 64 -1.21 20.15 -5.77
N SER A 65 -0.64 20.59 -6.88
CA SER A 65 -0.90 20.05 -8.22
C SER A 65 -0.28 18.66 -8.42
N GLU A 66 -0.73 17.94 -9.45
CA GLU A 66 -0.15 16.64 -9.83
C GLU A 66 1.34 16.75 -10.20
N GLU A 67 1.74 17.84 -10.86
CA GLU A 67 3.14 18.09 -11.20
C GLU A 67 4.00 18.31 -9.94
N GLU A 68 3.51 19.11 -8.98
CA GLU A 68 4.16 19.32 -7.70
C GLU A 68 4.27 18.00 -6.89
N ALA A 69 3.23 17.17 -6.91
CA ALA A 69 3.24 15.85 -6.29
C ALA A 69 4.32 14.94 -6.88
N LYS A 70 4.41 14.86 -8.22
CA LYS A 70 5.44 14.09 -8.91
C LYS A 70 6.83 14.62 -8.61
N ASN A 71 7.01 15.95 -8.60
CA ASN A 71 8.28 16.59 -8.28
C ASN A 71 8.70 16.31 -6.82
N LEU A 72 7.76 16.34 -5.87
CA LEU A 72 8.02 16.00 -4.47
C LEU A 72 8.50 14.55 -4.33
N ALA A 73 7.85 13.63 -5.04
CA ALA A 73 8.19 12.22 -4.99
C ALA A 73 9.51 11.86 -5.70
N THR A 74 9.86 12.56 -6.79
CA THR A 74 11.05 12.26 -7.62
C THR A 74 12.32 12.99 -7.20
N ASN A 75 12.20 14.22 -6.69
CA ASN A 75 13.36 15.06 -6.34
C ASN A 75 13.76 14.97 -4.86
N THR A 76 13.12 14.12 -4.07
CA THR A 76 13.48 13.90 -2.67
C THR A 76 14.79 13.10 -2.54
N PRO A 77 15.70 13.45 -1.60
CA PRO A 77 16.93 12.67 -1.35
C PRO A 77 16.68 11.19 -1.06
N ILE A 78 15.50 10.84 -0.55
CA ILE A 78 15.13 9.47 -0.19
C ILE A 78 14.45 8.68 -1.33
N PHE A 79 14.40 9.21 -2.55
CA PHE A 79 13.75 8.55 -3.69
C PHE A 79 14.27 7.13 -3.93
N GLN A 80 15.59 6.93 -3.87
CA GLN A 80 16.18 5.60 -4.05
C GLN A 80 15.83 4.66 -2.89
N ILE A 81 15.74 5.18 -1.66
CA ILE A 81 15.32 4.41 -0.50
C ILE A 81 13.87 3.93 -0.70
N PHE A 82 12.96 4.82 -1.08
CA PHE A 82 11.58 4.42 -1.35
C PHE A 82 11.44 3.44 -2.51
N LYS A 83 12.22 3.59 -3.59
CA LYS A 83 12.25 2.61 -4.67
C LYS A 83 12.60 1.22 -4.15
N GLU A 84 13.65 1.10 -3.34
CA GLU A 84 14.07 -0.19 -2.79
C GLU A 84 13.07 -0.74 -1.77
N LEU A 85 12.51 0.12 -0.91
CA LEU A 85 11.48 -0.27 0.05
C LEU A 85 10.19 -0.74 -0.64
N ARG A 86 9.76 -0.06 -1.71
CA ARG A 86 8.61 -0.47 -2.52
C ARG A 86 8.83 -1.84 -3.15
N LYS A 87 10.03 -2.12 -3.67
CA LYS A 87 10.36 -3.45 -4.20
C LYS A 87 10.29 -4.53 -3.11
N SER A 88 10.75 -4.22 -1.91
CA SER A 88 10.67 -5.16 -0.77
C SER A 88 9.22 -5.36 -0.31
N ALA A 89 8.39 -4.32 -0.31
CA ALA A 89 7.01 -4.38 0.18
C ALA A 89 6.01 -4.97 -0.84
N TYR A 90 6.12 -4.61 -2.13
CA TYR A 90 5.15 -4.94 -3.18
C TYR A 90 5.74 -5.79 -4.31
N GLY A 91 7.02 -6.13 -4.23
CA GLY A 91 7.73 -6.81 -5.30
C GLY A 91 8.13 -5.89 -6.45
N TYR A 92 8.68 -6.50 -7.49
CA TYR A 92 9.13 -5.82 -8.71
C TYR A 92 8.84 -6.63 -9.97
N GLU A 93 8.61 -5.92 -11.06
CA GLU A 93 8.47 -6.51 -12.39
C GLU A 93 9.87 -6.79 -12.96
N LYS A 94 10.05 -7.99 -13.50
CA LYS A 94 11.28 -8.42 -14.16
C LYS A 94 10.95 -9.00 -15.53
N GLU A 95 11.61 -8.49 -16.57
CA GLU A 95 11.55 -9.10 -17.90
C GLU A 95 12.24 -10.46 -17.88
N ILE A 96 11.56 -11.47 -18.43
CA ILE A 96 11.98 -12.87 -18.53
C ILE A 96 11.86 -13.34 -19.99
N THR A 97 12.51 -14.45 -20.34
CA THR A 97 12.36 -15.01 -21.69
C THR A 97 11.01 -15.73 -21.85
N LYS A 98 10.61 -15.96 -23.11
CA LYS A 98 9.42 -16.74 -23.43
C LYS A 98 9.49 -18.15 -22.84
N GLU A 99 10.67 -18.78 -22.92
CA GLU A 99 10.89 -20.12 -22.36
C GLU A 99 10.71 -20.14 -20.84
N GLU A 100 11.24 -19.14 -20.13
CA GLU A 100 11.07 -18.99 -18.68
C GLU A 100 9.58 -18.79 -18.31
N TYR A 101 8.84 -18.04 -19.12
CA TYR A 101 7.40 -17.82 -18.94
C TYR A 101 6.57 -19.08 -19.18
N ASP A 102 6.79 -19.77 -20.31
CA ASP A 102 6.07 -20.99 -20.68
C ASP A 102 6.32 -22.14 -19.68
N GLU A 103 7.57 -22.29 -19.22
CA GLU A 103 7.92 -23.24 -18.16
C GLU A 103 7.20 -22.91 -16.85
N SER A 104 7.08 -21.63 -16.51
CA SER A 104 6.41 -21.19 -15.30
C SER A 104 4.91 -21.43 -15.35
N LEU A 105 4.26 -21.19 -16.49
CA LEU A 105 2.84 -21.50 -16.67
C LEU A 105 2.56 -23.01 -16.59
N ALA A 106 3.43 -23.83 -17.19
CA ALA A 106 3.28 -25.28 -17.18
C ALA A 106 3.41 -25.89 -15.77
N ASN A 107 4.25 -25.28 -14.92
CA ASN A 107 4.51 -25.71 -13.56
C ASN A 107 3.68 -24.97 -12.50
N HIS A 108 2.79 -24.05 -12.91
CA HIS A 108 1.96 -23.29 -11.98
C HIS A 108 0.88 -24.20 -11.37
N GLU A 109 1.21 -24.84 -10.25
CA GLU A 109 0.21 -25.45 -9.39
C GLU A 109 -0.53 -24.33 -8.64
N TYR A 110 -1.85 -24.24 -8.87
CA TYR A 110 -2.71 -23.28 -8.18
C TYR A 110 -2.49 -23.36 -6.67
N GLY A 111 -2.13 -22.23 -6.05
CA GLY A 111 -1.87 -22.13 -4.62
C GLY A 111 -0.42 -22.43 -4.18
N ARG A 112 0.53 -22.63 -5.10
CA ARG A 112 1.96 -22.70 -4.77
C ARG A 112 2.76 -21.55 -5.37
N PRO A 113 3.59 -20.84 -4.58
CA PRO A 113 4.45 -19.78 -5.10
C PRO A 113 5.56 -20.38 -5.97
N TYR A 114 5.60 -20.00 -7.24
CA TYR A 114 6.75 -20.28 -8.10
C TYR A 114 7.97 -19.50 -7.60
N LYS A 115 9.19 -19.99 -7.85
CA LYS A 115 10.42 -19.27 -7.49
C LYS A 115 11.33 -19.08 -8.70
N TYR A 116 11.59 -17.83 -9.07
CA TYR A 116 12.60 -17.47 -10.07
C TYR A 116 13.90 -17.10 -9.36
N LYS A 117 14.99 -17.83 -9.62
CA LYS A 117 16.30 -17.61 -8.98
C LYS A 117 16.23 -17.51 -7.45
N GLY A 118 15.33 -18.27 -6.83
CA GLY A 118 15.11 -18.30 -5.37
C GLY A 118 14.07 -17.30 -4.85
N ILE A 119 13.53 -16.42 -5.69
CA ILE A 119 12.58 -15.37 -5.32
C ILE A 119 11.17 -15.78 -5.73
N SER A 120 10.20 -15.60 -4.83
CA SER A 120 8.81 -15.93 -5.10
C SER A 120 8.25 -15.08 -6.25
N VAL A 121 7.58 -15.72 -7.21
CA VAL A 121 6.84 -15.06 -8.28
C VAL A 121 5.36 -15.17 -7.96
N VAL A 122 4.68 -14.02 -7.96
CA VAL A 122 3.27 -13.90 -7.56
C VAL A 122 2.37 -13.68 -8.78
N GLY A 123 2.94 -13.36 -9.94
CA GLY A 123 2.18 -13.20 -11.17
C GLY A 123 3.07 -13.12 -12.38
N PHE A 124 2.45 -13.29 -13.54
CA PHE A 124 3.08 -13.13 -14.84
C PHE A 124 2.19 -12.26 -15.72
N ASP A 125 2.82 -11.49 -16.60
CA ASP A 125 2.13 -10.63 -17.56
C ASP A 125 2.87 -10.65 -18.90
N THR A 126 2.13 -10.36 -19.98
CA THR A 126 2.67 -10.30 -21.34
C THR A 126 2.24 -8.98 -21.97
N LYS A 127 3.21 -8.20 -22.46
CA LYS A 127 2.94 -6.91 -23.14
C LYS A 127 3.40 -6.98 -24.59
N MET A 128 2.58 -6.48 -25.49
CA MET A 128 2.93 -6.30 -26.91
C MET A 128 3.32 -4.84 -27.16
N ASP A 129 4.59 -4.62 -27.50
CA ASP A 129 5.12 -3.33 -27.91
C ASP A 129 5.35 -3.34 -29.43
N GLY A 130 4.34 -2.90 -30.18
CA GLY A 130 4.36 -2.98 -31.64
C GLY A 130 4.25 -4.43 -32.11
N GLU A 131 5.31 -4.95 -32.76
CA GLU A 131 5.40 -6.35 -33.21
C GLU A 131 6.19 -7.26 -32.25
N ILE A 132 6.77 -6.69 -31.19
CA ILE A 132 7.60 -7.44 -30.23
C ILE A 132 6.75 -7.81 -29.02
N GLU A 133 6.71 -9.10 -28.72
CA GLU A 133 6.11 -9.64 -27.49
C GLU A 133 7.17 -9.71 -26.38
N ARG A 134 6.84 -9.18 -25.20
CA ARG A 134 7.69 -9.22 -24.00
C ARG A 134 6.96 -9.89 -22.85
N TYR A 135 7.70 -10.66 -22.06
CA TYR A 135 7.19 -11.45 -20.95
C TYR A 135 7.76 -10.93 -19.63
N TYR A 136 6.91 -10.87 -18.61
CA TYR A 136 7.25 -10.30 -17.33
C TYR A 136 6.82 -11.22 -16.19
N ALA A 137 7.62 -11.23 -15.13
CA ALA A 137 7.30 -11.86 -13.86
C ALA A 137 7.26 -10.80 -12.74
N LEU A 138 6.22 -10.83 -11.93
CA LEU A 138 6.10 -10.05 -10.70
C LEU A 138 6.71 -10.84 -9.55
N MET A 139 7.84 -10.36 -9.02
CA MET A 139 8.66 -11.04 -8.03
C MET A 139 8.52 -10.38 -6.66
N LEU A 140 8.25 -11.16 -5.61
CA LEU A 140 8.18 -10.70 -4.23
C LEU A 140 9.35 -11.27 -3.43
N GLU A 141 10.25 -10.39 -2.99
CA GLU A 141 11.34 -10.72 -2.07
C GLU A 141 10.87 -10.47 -0.64
N ASP A 142 10.44 -11.53 0.06
CA ASP A 142 10.34 -11.49 1.53
C ASP A 142 11.65 -12.01 2.14
N ASP A 143 12.61 -11.11 2.28
CA ASP A 143 13.89 -11.34 2.96
C ASP A 143 13.89 -10.78 4.39
N GLY A 144 12.74 -10.31 4.89
CA GLY A 144 12.62 -9.63 6.18
C GLY A 144 13.23 -8.22 6.22
N LYS A 145 13.78 -7.70 5.11
CA LYS A 145 14.39 -6.37 5.04
C LYS A 145 13.37 -5.28 5.33
N HIS A 146 12.13 -5.40 4.83
CA HIS A 146 11.05 -4.44 5.13
C HIS A 146 10.81 -4.30 6.63
N LYS A 147 10.84 -5.42 7.38
CA LYS A 147 10.70 -5.40 8.83
C LYS A 147 11.88 -4.70 9.51
N ILE A 148 13.10 -5.01 9.09
CA ILE A 148 14.33 -4.37 9.61
C ILE A 148 14.30 -2.86 9.37
N GLU A 149 13.94 -2.43 8.17
CA GLU A 149 13.84 -1.01 7.83
C GLU A 149 12.71 -0.32 8.60
N ALA A 150 11.58 -1.00 8.84
CA ALA A 150 10.52 -0.47 9.71
C ALA A 150 11.00 -0.25 11.15
N GLU A 151 11.79 -1.17 11.70
CA GLU A 151 12.39 -0.99 13.03
C GLU A 151 13.41 0.14 13.09
N ARG A 152 14.14 0.37 11.99
CA ARG A 152 15.11 1.46 11.84
C ARG A 152 14.44 2.83 11.71
N TYR A 153 13.39 2.92 10.91
CA TYR A 153 12.79 4.19 10.48
C TYR A 153 11.59 4.62 11.31
N ILE A 154 10.83 3.67 11.86
CA ILE A 154 9.63 3.96 12.65
C ILE A 154 9.97 3.71 14.12
N GLU A 155 9.97 4.78 14.92
CA GLU A 155 10.21 4.70 16.35
C GLU A 155 8.99 4.10 17.06
N TYR A 156 7.79 4.57 16.68
CA TYR A 156 6.56 4.34 17.40
C TYR A 156 5.35 4.37 16.46
N VAL A 157 4.34 3.56 16.76
CA VAL A 157 3.04 3.53 16.08
C VAL A 157 1.94 3.26 17.12
N LYS A 158 0.82 3.98 17.02
CA LYS A 158 -0.38 3.76 17.83
C LYS A 158 -1.63 4.15 17.05
N LEU A 159 -2.75 3.52 17.37
CA LEU A 159 -4.08 3.95 16.94
C LEU A 159 -4.74 4.78 18.07
N GLU A 160 -5.04 6.04 17.77
CA GLU A 160 -5.71 7.00 18.66
C GLU A 160 -7.15 7.25 18.18
N ASN A 161 -7.98 7.83 19.05
CA ASN A 161 -9.37 8.16 18.74
C ASN A 161 -10.12 6.99 18.08
N LYS A 162 -9.99 5.79 18.65
CA LYS A 162 -10.62 4.58 18.11
C LYS A 162 -12.13 4.81 18.01
N GLU A 163 -12.64 4.85 16.80
CA GLU A 163 -14.07 4.81 16.53
C GLU A 163 -14.48 3.33 16.45
N ASN A 164 -15.71 2.98 16.87
CA ASN A 164 -16.17 1.63 17.29
C ASN A 164 -15.82 0.44 16.36
N TYR A 165 -14.55 0.03 16.36
CA TYR A 165 -14.01 -1.07 15.56
C TYR A 165 -14.25 -2.44 16.21
N GLU A 166 -14.21 -2.50 17.55
CA GLU A 166 -14.47 -3.71 18.32
C GLU A 166 -15.90 -4.23 18.12
N TRP A 167 -16.88 -3.34 17.90
CA TRP A 167 -18.25 -3.73 17.56
C TRP A 167 -18.35 -4.39 16.17
N LEU A 168 -17.59 -3.91 15.18
CA LEU A 168 -17.60 -4.46 13.82
C LEU A 168 -17.01 -5.87 13.77
N ILE A 169 -15.87 -6.08 14.42
CA ILE A 169 -15.21 -7.39 14.50
C ILE A 169 -16.04 -8.39 15.32
N THR A 170 -16.54 -7.98 16.49
CA THR A 170 -17.30 -8.87 17.39
C THR A 170 -18.60 -9.36 16.75
N ASN A 171 -19.18 -8.57 15.84
CA ASN A 171 -20.44 -8.89 15.18
C ASN A 171 -20.26 -9.38 13.74
N TYR A 172 -19.05 -9.73 13.31
CA TYR A 172 -18.77 -10.16 11.93
C TYR A 172 -19.44 -11.49 11.54
N ASN A 173 -19.97 -12.24 12.52
CA ASN A 173 -20.74 -13.46 12.27
C ASN A 173 -22.26 -13.17 12.17
N GLU A 174 -22.79 -13.45 10.97
CA GLU A 174 -24.17 -13.84 10.64
C GLU A 174 -25.27 -12.74 10.62
N SER A 175 -25.59 -12.20 9.43
CA SER A 175 -26.97 -11.95 8.92
C SER A 175 -27.01 -11.13 7.62
N GLU A 176 -27.94 -11.46 6.71
CA GLU A 176 -28.20 -10.73 5.44
C GLU A 176 -28.65 -9.27 5.64
N GLU A 177 -29.22 -8.91 6.79
CA GLU A 177 -29.62 -7.52 7.11
C GLU A 177 -28.42 -6.58 7.28
N LYS A 178 -27.20 -7.11 7.54
CA LYS A 178 -25.98 -6.30 7.66
C LYS A 178 -25.39 -5.85 6.34
N ILE A 179 -25.46 -6.69 5.29
CA ILE A 179 -24.99 -6.30 3.93
C ILE A 179 -25.69 -5.00 3.50
N LYS A 180 -26.97 -4.85 3.82
CA LYS A 180 -27.76 -3.64 3.56
C LYS A 180 -27.34 -2.41 4.38
N HIS A 181 -26.82 -2.59 5.60
CA HIS A 181 -26.29 -1.48 6.40
C HIS A 181 -24.92 -1.02 5.91
N TYR A 182 -24.09 -1.93 5.41
CA TYR A 182 -22.80 -1.62 4.78
C TYR A 182 -22.95 -0.98 3.39
N GLU A 183 -23.91 -1.44 2.58
CA GLU A 183 -24.32 -0.73 1.34
C GLU A 183 -24.77 0.72 1.61
N SER A 184 -25.09 1.07 2.86
CA SER A 184 -25.48 2.42 3.27
C SER A 184 -24.37 3.23 3.98
N LEU A 185 -23.25 2.61 4.33
CA LEU A 185 -22.10 3.24 4.99
C LEU A 185 -20.89 3.18 4.05
N ASP A 186 -20.81 4.14 3.13
CA ASP A 186 -19.76 4.20 2.10
C ASP A 186 -18.32 4.14 2.65
N THR A 187 -18.09 4.48 3.93
CA THR A 187 -16.79 4.31 4.63
C THR A 187 -16.98 4.25 6.14
N THR A 188 -16.26 3.35 6.84
CA THR A 188 -16.26 3.32 8.32
C THR A 188 -14.90 3.74 8.88
N PRO A 189 -14.80 4.82 9.67
CA PRO A 189 -13.53 5.23 10.29
C PRO A 189 -13.09 4.23 11.36
N GLN A 190 -11.80 3.86 11.33
CA GLN A 190 -11.18 2.99 12.35
C GLN A 190 -10.56 3.80 13.48
N GLY A 191 -10.02 4.99 13.16
CA GLY A 191 -9.35 5.89 14.08
C GLY A 191 -8.18 6.61 13.41
N ASP A 192 -7.40 7.32 14.23
CA ASP A 192 -6.21 8.05 13.80
C ASP A 192 -4.96 7.22 14.08
N LEU A 193 -4.31 6.73 13.03
CA LEU A 193 -2.98 6.15 13.13
C LEU A 193 -1.97 7.27 13.36
N VAL A 194 -1.26 7.19 14.47
CA VAL A 194 -0.18 8.11 14.82
C VAL A 194 1.14 7.34 14.81
N PHE A 195 2.12 7.83 14.06
CA PHE A 195 3.45 7.24 14.03
C PHE A 195 4.54 8.30 14.10
N LYS A 196 5.66 7.91 14.72
CA LYS A 196 6.84 8.74 14.89
C LYS A 196 8.00 8.13 14.12
N VAL A 197 8.71 8.95 13.35
CA VAL A 197 9.86 8.51 12.54
C VAL A 197 11.18 8.93 13.16
N THR A 198 12.22 8.15 12.90
CA THR A 198 13.60 8.49 13.26
C THR A 198 14.29 9.34 12.19
N ASN A 199 13.85 9.24 10.92
CA ASN A 199 14.31 10.06 9.81
C ASN A 199 13.18 10.97 9.31
N LEU A 200 13.32 12.29 9.52
CA LEU A 200 12.34 13.29 9.11
C LEU A 200 12.08 13.33 7.60
N GLU A 201 13.05 12.91 6.78
CA GLU A 201 12.89 12.87 5.33
C GLU A 201 11.72 11.96 4.91
N LEU A 202 11.39 10.92 5.69
CA LEU A 202 10.23 10.05 5.42
C LEU A 202 8.90 10.80 5.46
N LEU A 203 8.82 11.88 6.23
CA LEU A 203 7.62 12.72 6.30
C LEU A 203 7.60 13.77 5.19
N SER A 204 8.70 14.01 4.48
CA SER A 204 8.79 15.06 3.47
C SER A 204 7.87 14.80 2.27
N ILE A 205 7.47 13.56 2.05
CA ILE A 205 6.55 13.16 0.99
C ILE A 205 5.09 13.15 1.44
N LEU A 206 4.83 13.29 2.74
CA LEU A 206 3.45 13.28 3.24
C LEU A 206 2.85 14.67 3.03
N VAL A 207 1.67 14.70 2.42
CA VAL A 207 0.97 15.93 2.10
C VAL A 207 -0.27 16.02 2.99
N PRO A 208 -0.38 17.02 3.88
CA PRO A 208 -1.57 17.21 4.70
C PRO A 208 -2.84 17.29 3.84
N ASN A 209 -3.92 16.66 4.30
CA ASN A 209 -5.20 16.50 3.59
C ASN A 209 -5.17 15.65 2.30
N ALA A 210 -4.03 15.05 1.93
CA ALA A 210 -4.01 14.10 0.83
C ALA A 210 -4.70 12.79 1.24
N GLU A 211 -5.46 12.22 0.30
CA GLU A 211 -6.23 10.99 0.50
C GLU A 211 -6.00 10.01 -0.66
N TRP A 212 -5.93 8.71 -0.31
CA TRP A 212 -5.84 7.64 -1.30
C TRP A 212 -6.55 6.39 -0.82
N GLU A 213 -6.92 5.55 -1.79
CA GLU A 213 -7.40 4.20 -1.54
C GLU A 213 -6.29 3.19 -1.78
N THR A 214 -6.33 2.14 -0.98
CA THR A 214 -5.37 1.03 -1.03
C THR A 214 -6.05 -0.18 -1.63
N TYR A 215 -5.30 -0.90 -2.44
CA TYR A 215 -5.81 -2.04 -3.21
C TYR A 215 -5.12 -3.29 -2.71
N ASN A 216 -5.85 -4.41 -2.73
CA ASN A 216 -5.19 -5.71 -2.66
C ASN A 216 -4.34 -5.88 -3.93
N TYR A 217 -3.03 -5.87 -3.77
CA TYR A 217 -2.07 -6.35 -4.77
C TYR A 217 -1.79 -7.82 -4.49
N TRP A 218 -2.82 -8.67 -4.55
CA TRP A 218 -2.71 -10.12 -4.41
C TRP A 218 -3.55 -10.81 -5.47
#